data_AF-A0A1R4HL82-F1
#
_entry.id   AF-A0A1R4HL82-F1
#
_cell.length_a   1.000
_cell.length_b   1.000
_cell.length_c   1.000
_cell.angle_alpha   90.00
_cell.angle_beta   90.00
_cell.angle_gamma   90.00
#
_symmetry.space_group_name_H-M   'P 1'
#
loop_
_entity.id
_entity.type
_entity.pdbx_description
1 polymer ?
#
loop_
_entity_poly.entity_id
_entity_poly.type
_entity_poly.pdbx_seq_one_letter_code
_entity_poly.pdbx_strand_id
1 'polypeptide(L)'
;MREMTHLPPARRVIRLFPDYGRDWPLWEDSTSTWDIGYTTDPETYSLSAGLSRDIADWNALWVRNFDPFDGWASDLLRTKWEAVGLDIAARLRNEVAAFADVSYEPWPLQM
;
A
#
# COMPACT_ATOMS: atom_id res chain seq x y z
N MET A 1 -10.40 26.54 -31.26
CA MET A 1 -9.81 25.22 -30.96
C MET A 1 -8.76 25.43 -29.89
N ARG A 2 -8.95 24.88 -28.69
CA ARG A 2 -7.88 24.81 -27.68
C ARG A 2 -7.30 23.40 -27.77
N GLU A 3 -6.03 23.30 -28.11
CA GLU A 3 -5.27 22.07 -27.98
C GLU A 3 -5.34 21.62 -26.52
N MET A 4 -6.01 20.50 -26.27
CA MET A 4 -5.84 19.74 -25.05
C MET A 4 -4.46 19.11 -25.15
N THR A 5 -3.45 19.79 -24.60
CA THR A 5 -2.17 19.16 -24.28
C THR A 5 -2.46 17.96 -23.40
N HIS A 6 -2.46 16.76 -24.01
CA HIS A 6 -2.45 15.50 -23.29
C HIS A 6 -1.04 15.36 -22.71
N LEU A 7 -0.74 16.16 -21.69
CA LEU A 7 0.29 15.75 -20.75
C LEU A 7 -0.16 14.36 -20.27
N PRO A 8 0.68 13.32 -20.36
CA PRO A 8 0.35 12.06 -19.72
C PRO A 8 -0.03 12.38 -18.26
N PRO A 9 -1.08 11.74 -17.71
CA PRO A 9 -1.43 11.95 -16.31
C PRO A 9 -0.15 11.87 -15.48
N ALA A 10 0.05 12.80 -14.55
CA ALA A 10 1.13 12.67 -13.58
C ALA A 10 1.06 11.24 -13.02
N ARG A 11 2.18 10.52 -13.10
CA ARG A 11 2.23 9.11 -12.73
C ARG A 11 1.75 8.97 -11.28
N ARG A 12 0.76 8.11 -11.05
CA ARG A 12 0.14 7.92 -9.74
C ARG A 12 1.16 7.34 -8.76
N VAL A 13 1.04 7.65 -7.48
CA VAL A 13 1.85 7.04 -6.42
C VAL A 13 0.94 6.26 -5.50
N ILE A 14 1.13 4.94 -5.44
CA ILE A 14 0.45 4.04 -4.50
C ILE A 14 1.33 3.92 -3.26
N ARG A 15 0.84 4.36 -2.11
CA ARG A 15 1.48 4.23 -0.81
C ARG A 15 0.97 2.97 -0.13
N LEU A 16 1.91 2.15 0.34
CA LEU A 16 1.66 0.91 1.07
C LEU A 16 2.14 1.09 2.51
N PHE A 17 1.21 1.17 3.47
CA PHE A 17 1.49 1.29 4.91
C PHE A 17 0.37 0.67 5.75
N PRO A 18 0.67 -0.03 6.87
CA PRO A 18 -0.35 -0.73 7.65
C PRO A 18 -1.38 0.22 8.27
N ASP A 19 -2.63 -0.23 8.41
CA ASP A 19 -3.74 0.57 8.93
C ASP A 19 -4.70 -0.27 9.79
N TYR A 20 -4.99 0.19 11.02
CA TYR A 20 -5.86 -0.50 11.98
C TYR A 20 -7.34 -0.54 11.58
N GLY A 21 -7.78 0.35 10.70
CA GLY A 21 -9.18 0.54 10.33
C GLY A 21 -9.54 0.05 8.93
N ARG A 22 -8.62 -0.60 8.19
CA ARG A 22 -8.85 -0.99 6.80
C ARG A 22 -8.29 -2.37 6.48
N ASP A 23 -9.06 -3.17 5.76
CA ASP A 23 -8.59 -4.45 5.21
C ASP A 23 -7.56 -4.24 4.08
N TRP A 24 -7.58 -3.06 3.46
CA TRP A 24 -6.76 -2.71 2.28
C TRP A 24 -5.94 -1.43 2.51
N PRO A 25 -4.68 -1.54 2.97
CA PRO A 25 -3.78 -0.42 3.25
C PRO A 25 -3.15 0.23 1.99
N LEU A 26 -3.94 0.50 0.94
CA LEU A 26 -3.46 1.13 -0.31
C LEU A 26 -3.98 2.57 -0.42
N TRP A 27 -3.07 3.53 -0.59
CA TRP A 27 -3.40 4.96 -0.64
C TRP A 27 -2.83 5.61 -1.91
N GLU A 28 -3.63 6.33 -2.69
CA GLU A 28 -3.18 7.00 -3.91
C GLU A 28 -2.99 8.52 -3.66
N ASP A 29 -1.78 9.03 -3.92
CA ASP A 29 -1.45 10.46 -3.85
C ASP A 29 -1.56 11.08 -5.25
N SER A 30 -2.76 11.09 -5.87
CA SER A 30 -3.17 12.05 -6.93
C SER A 30 -4.45 11.65 -7.67
N THR A 31 -5.55 12.30 -7.33
CA THR A 31 -6.53 12.70 -8.35
C THR A 31 -6.65 14.21 -8.36
N SER A 32 -6.91 14.81 -9.53
CA SER A 32 -7.12 16.25 -9.74
C SER A 32 -8.32 16.81 -8.95
N THR A 33 -9.10 15.92 -8.38
CA THR A 33 -10.14 16.17 -7.39
C THR A 33 -9.50 16.00 -6.02
N TRP A 34 -9.59 17.02 -5.17
CA TRP A 34 -9.29 16.96 -3.74
C TRP A 34 -10.25 16.02 -2.97
N ASP A 35 -10.69 14.93 -3.59
CA ASP A 35 -11.39 13.80 -2.99
C ASP A 35 -10.33 12.82 -2.46
N ILE A 36 -9.86 13.16 -1.27
CA ILE A 36 -9.09 12.26 -0.42
C ILE A 36 -10.01 11.11 0.00
N GLY A 37 -9.65 9.87 -0.30
CA GLY A 37 -10.14 8.70 0.44
C GLY A 37 -11.02 7.71 -0.33
N TYR A 38 -10.56 7.16 -1.45
CA TYR A 38 -11.11 5.89 -1.92
C TYR A 38 -10.20 4.74 -1.47
N THR A 39 -10.72 3.91 -0.58
CA THR A 39 -10.26 2.52 -0.43
C THR A 39 -10.27 1.93 -1.84
N THR A 40 -9.10 1.67 -2.40
CA THR A 40 -9.04 1.04 -3.71
C THR A 40 -9.07 -0.45 -3.49
N ASP A 41 -10.22 -1.05 -3.80
CA ASP A 41 -10.37 -2.50 -3.86
C ASP A 41 -9.30 -3.05 -4.83
N PRO A 42 -8.62 -4.17 -4.55
CA PRO A 42 -7.65 -4.75 -5.48
C PRO A 42 -8.19 -4.95 -6.90
N GLU A 43 -9.50 -5.15 -7.06
CA GLU A 43 -10.17 -5.20 -8.37
C GLU A 43 -10.02 -3.88 -9.16
N THR A 44 -9.91 -2.74 -8.47
CA THR A 44 -9.71 -1.41 -9.06
C THR A 44 -8.35 -1.27 -9.76
N TYR A 45 -7.33 -1.97 -9.27
CA TYR A 45 -5.99 -2.01 -9.87
C TYR A 45 -5.74 -3.26 -10.70
N SER A 46 -6.73 -4.16 -10.80
CA SER A 46 -6.57 -5.48 -11.40
C SER A 46 -5.38 -6.25 -10.81
N LEU A 47 -5.13 -6.11 -9.50
CA LEU A 47 -4.07 -6.85 -8.83
C LEU A 47 -4.36 -8.35 -8.87
N SER A 48 -3.31 -9.15 -8.83
CA SER A 48 -3.47 -10.58 -8.68
C SER A 48 -4.18 -10.91 -7.36
N ALA A 49 -5.08 -11.89 -7.39
CA ALA A 49 -5.78 -12.37 -6.19
C ALA A 49 -4.80 -12.84 -5.09
N GLY A 50 -3.63 -13.35 -5.51
CA GLY A 50 -2.54 -13.71 -4.62
C GLY A 50 -1.93 -12.50 -3.91
N LEU A 51 -1.53 -11.46 -4.66
CA LEU A 51 -0.98 -10.24 -4.06
C LEU A 51 -1.99 -9.54 -3.13
N SER A 52 -3.25 -9.52 -3.53
CA SER A 52 -4.34 -8.98 -2.72
C SER A 52 -4.42 -9.70 -1.38
N ARG A 53 -4.49 -11.03 -1.39
CA ARG A 53 -4.52 -11.82 -0.16
C ARG A 53 -3.29 -11.58 0.71
N ASP A 54 -2.10 -11.51 0.11
CA ASP A 54 -0.86 -11.31 0.85
C ASP A 54 -0.82 -9.93 1.53
N ILE A 55 -1.33 -8.88 0.88
CA ILE A 55 -1.50 -7.54 1.47
C ILE A 55 -2.43 -7.59 2.69
N ALA A 56 -3.58 -8.27 2.57
CA ALA A 56 -4.54 -8.41 3.66
C ALA A 56 -3.95 -9.20 4.84
N ASP A 57 -3.28 -10.32 4.56
CA ASP A 57 -2.63 -11.15 5.58
C ASP A 57 -1.49 -10.39 6.28
N TRP A 58 -0.72 -9.57 5.53
CA TRP A 58 0.32 -8.70 6.06
C TRP A 58 -0.24 -7.63 7.00
N ASN A 59 -1.35 -6.98 6.63
CA ASN A 59 -2.00 -5.99 7.50
C ASN A 59 -2.60 -6.65 8.75
N ALA A 60 -3.27 -7.79 8.60
CA ALA A 60 -3.84 -8.54 9.72
C ALA A 60 -2.79 -9.01 10.72
N LEU A 61 -1.59 -9.41 10.24
CA LEU A 61 -0.46 -9.73 11.11
C LEU A 61 -0.06 -8.54 11.97
N TRP A 62 0.00 -7.34 11.38
CA TRP A 62 0.32 -6.11 12.09
C TRP A 62 -0.76 -5.74 13.11
N VAL A 63 -2.03 -5.67 12.69
CA VAL A 63 -3.17 -5.31 13.57
C VAL A 63 -3.24 -6.21 14.82
N ARG A 64 -2.91 -7.50 14.66
CA ARG A 64 -2.98 -8.48 15.76
C ARG A 64 -1.79 -8.44 16.71
N ASN A 65 -0.63 -7.94 16.26
CA ASN A 65 0.64 -8.13 16.97
C ASN A 65 1.42 -6.85 17.22
N PHE A 66 0.91 -5.72 16.76
CA PHE A 66 1.48 -4.41 17.04
C PHE A 66 0.46 -3.58 17.83
N ASP A 67 0.88 -3.09 18.99
CA ASP A 67 0.13 -2.13 19.81
C ASP A 67 0.86 -0.76 19.78
N PRO A 68 0.16 0.38 19.66
CA PRO A 68 0.81 1.69 19.57
C PRO A 68 1.55 2.12 20.84
N PHE A 69 1.21 1.54 21.99
CA PHE A 69 1.80 1.85 23.30
C PHE A 69 2.85 0.81 23.70
N ASP A 70 2.56 -0.47 23.48
CA ASP A 70 3.42 -1.59 23.89
C ASP A 70 4.39 -2.07 22.79
N GLY A 71 4.14 -1.69 21.53
CA GLY A 71 4.94 -2.07 20.39
C GLY A 71 4.63 -3.47 19.86
N TRP A 72 5.64 -4.13 19.30
CA TRP A 72 5.49 -5.48 18.74
C TRP A 72 5.42 -6.54 19.83
N ALA A 73 4.48 -7.48 19.70
CA ALA A 73 4.35 -8.64 20.58
C ALA A 73 5.61 -9.55 20.59
N SER A 74 6.39 -9.54 19.50
CA SER A 74 7.75 -10.10 19.48
C SER A 74 8.57 -9.56 18.31
N ASP A 75 9.89 -9.54 18.47
CA ASP A 75 10.85 -9.19 17.40
C ASP A 75 10.79 -10.14 16.19
N LEU A 76 10.46 -11.42 16.43
CA LEU A 76 10.30 -12.40 15.36
C LEU A 76 9.13 -12.02 14.44
N LEU A 77 8.01 -11.58 15.04
CA LEU A 77 6.82 -11.17 14.28
C LEU A 77 7.08 -9.87 13.51
N ARG A 78 7.78 -8.91 14.13
CA ARG A 78 8.25 -7.70 13.45
C ARG A 78 9.11 -8.03 12.23
N THR A 79 10.14 -8.85 12.41
CA THR A 79 11.06 -9.25 11.32
C THR A 79 10.31 -9.96 10.20
N LYS A 80 9.37 -10.86 10.54
CA LYS A 80 8.53 -11.54 9.56
C LYS A 80 7.66 -10.53 8.79
N TRP A 81 7.02 -9.60 9.49
CA TRP A 81 6.18 -8.58 8.89
C TRP A 81 6.96 -7.66 7.95
N GLU A 82 8.16 -7.23 8.35
CA GLU A 82 9.05 -6.40 7.53
C GLU A 82 9.47 -7.13 6.24
N ALA A 83 9.89 -8.40 6.35
CA ALA A 83 10.31 -9.20 5.20
C ALA A 83 9.16 -9.44 4.20
N VAL A 84 7.96 -9.74 4.71
CA VAL A 84 6.77 -9.93 3.88
C VAL A 84 6.35 -8.61 3.21
N GLY A 85 6.40 -7.49 3.91
CA GLY A 85 6.05 -6.18 3.34
C GLY A 85 7.00 -5.74 2.22
N LEU A 86 8.29 -6.09 2.30
CA LEU A 86 9.25 -5.86 1.22
C LEU A 86 8.92 -6.68 -0.04
N ASP A 87 8.57 -7.96 0.11
CA ASP A 87 8.15 -8.82 -1.02
C ASP A 87 6.87 -8.28 -1.69
N ILE A 88 5.88 -7.92 -0.87
CA ILE A 88 4.62 -7.33 -1.32
C ILE A 88 4.89 -6.03 -2.08
N ALA A 89 5.72 -5.14 -1.54
CA ALA A 89 6.05 -3.88 -2.21
C ALA A 89 6.73 -4.10 -3.56
N ALA A 90 7.63 -5.09 -3.67
CA ALA A 90 8.29 -5.43 -4.93
C ALA A 90 7.30 -5.98 -5.97
N ARG A 91 6.39 -6.87 -5.55
CA ARG A 91 5.36 -7.43 -6.43
C ARG A 91 4.35 -6.38 -6.86
N LEU A 92 3.91 -5.52 -5.94
CA LEU A 92 3.02 -4.41 -6.24
C LEU A 92 3.65 -3.47 -7.27
N ARG A 93 4.94 -3.12 -7.11
CA ARG A 93 5.68 -2.32 -8.12
C ARG A 93 5.64 -2.92 -9.50
N ASN A 94 5.78 -4.23 -9.61
CA ASN A 94 5.75 -4.92 -10.90
C ASN A 94 4.35 -4.90 -11.52
N GLU A 95 3.31 -5.18 -10.72
CA GLU A 95 1.93 -5.22 -11.22
C GLU A 95 1.41 -3.85 -11.67
N VAL A 96 1.84 -2.76 -11.01
CA VAL A 96 1.37 -1.40 -11.32
C VAL A 96 2.35 -0.57 -12.17
N ALA A 97 3.51 -1.14 -12.55
CA ALA A 97 4.61 -0.43 -13.21
C ALA A 97 4.16 0.37 -14.44
N ALA A 98 3.15 -0.12 -15.16
CA ALA A 98 2.62 0.50 -16.37
C ALA A 98 1.93 1.86 -16.11
N PHE A 99 1.44 2.12 -14.90
CA PHE A 99 0.59 3.29 -14.62
C PHE A 99 0.86 4.00 -13.29
N ALA A 100 1.58 3.38 -12.36
CA ALA A 100 1.88 3.95 -11.05
C ALA A 100 3.30 3.62 -10.58
N ASP A 101 3.78 4.40 -9.61
CA ASP A 101 4.92 4.13 -8.75
C ASP A 101 4.42 3.68 -7.36
N VAL A 102 5.26 2.98 -6.59
CA VAL A 102 4.90 2.51 -5.24
C VAL A 102 5.86 3.06 -4.19
N SER A 103 5.30 3.80 -3.25
CA SER A 103 5.95 4.23 -2.01
C SER A 103 5.68 3.21 -0.92
N TYR A 104 6.73 2.59 -0.38
CA TYR A 104 6.60 1.64 0.73
C TYR A 104 6.97 2.37 2.02
N GLU A 105 5.99 2.54 2.91
CA GLU A 105 6.10 3.32 4.14
C GLU A 105 5.72 2.45 5.34
N PRO A 106 6.52 1.41 5.65
CA PRO A 106 6.21 0.56 6.79
C PRO A 106 6.25 1.39 8.08
N TRP A 107 5.23 1.22 8.93
CA TRP A 107 5.16 1.84 10.23
C TRP A 107 4.84 0.80 11.33
N PRO A 108 5.44 0.91 12.53
CA PRO A 108 6.51 1.84 12.87
C PRO A 108 7.88 1.33 12.44
N LEU A 109 8.57 2.11 11.60
CA LEU A 109 10.02 2.08 11.56
C LEU A 109 10.50 3.01 12.68
N GLN A 110 10.94 2.45 13.81
CA GLN A 110 11.75 3.25 14.73
C GLN A 110 13.11 3.54 14.08
N MET A 111 13.56 4.78 14.28
CA MET A 111 14.87 5.33 13.91
C MET A 111 16.04 4.43 14.29
#